data_AF-A0A7W0TR17-F1
#
_entry.id   AF-A0A7W0TR17-F1
#
_cell.length_a   1.000
_cell.length_b   1.000
_cell.length_c   1.000
_cell.angle_alpha   90.00
_cell.angle_beta   90.00
_cell.angle_gamma   90.00
#
_symmetry.space_group_name_H-M   'P 1'
#
loop_
_entity.id
_entity.type
_entity.pdbx_description
1 polymer ?
#
loop_
_entity_poly.entity_id
_entity_poly.type
_entity_poly.pdbx_seq_one_letter_code
_entity_poly.pdbx_strand_id
1 'polypeptide(L)'
;MTAVAPERLRRAASLDELRAAGRLVVHLDRHTLCLLAEGDHVYAIDNRCPHMGFPLHRGSVADGILTCHWHHARFDLCTGGTFDQWADDLRRFPVELRGDDVLVDLSPLDDPVAHQRKRLRDGLERSIALVLAKSTIALLEADPTGVEAFRAGLDFGVARRGGGWFRGLTTLTCFMNLAPRLDPIDRAAALYHGLADVAADSAGEPPHFPLDPLPGETTEPARLGRWFRRFVEVRDAEGAERALVSAVRAGATPIELADMLFAAASDHRYLDGGHTLDFVAKALEALDLVGWGGAEAVLASLPAQLAGAERMEEANSWRNPVDLVTLLEEAFTRLPDALAGGATRRGEWAGREALVESVLGEDPSASVEALLEAIRRGASEVDLASAVSFAAATRIARFPTSNEFGDWDTALHTFTFANAVEQGLRRSPSPELARGVFDAAISIHLDRFLNVPAARLPAPEPDADPDALLEALPGLLDRQQQVDEAGGLVASFLSSGGDADRLVAALGAALVRENRNFHTIQCVEA
;
A
#
# COMPACT_ATOMS: atom_id res chain seq x y z
N MET A 1 -22.07 49.30 -12.38
CA MET A 1 -22.49 48.29 -13.38
C MET A 1 -23.00 47.09 -12.59
N THR A 2 -24.31 46.93 -12.54
CA THR A 2 -24.98 45.77 -11.93
C THR A 2 -24.62 44.55 -12.76
N ALA A 3 -23.86 43.61 -12.17
CA ALA A 3 -23.62 42.31 -12.77
C ALA A 3 -24.99 41.60 -12.85
N VAL A 4 -25.52 41.48 -14.05
CA VAL A 4 -26.69 40.63 -14.33
C VAL A 4 -26.23 39.20 -14.03
N ALA A 5 -26.90 38.53 -13.09
CA ALA A 5 -26.65 37.12 -12.85
C ALA A 5 -26.81 36.37 -14.18
N PRO A 6 -25.88 35.49 -14.57
CA PRO A 6 -25.98 34.78 -15.84
C PRO A 6 -27.33 34.04 -15.90
N GLU A 7 -28.02 34.13 -17.04
CA GLU A 7 -29.25 33.36 -17.26
C GLU A 7 -28.95 31.87 -17.09
N ARG A 8 -29.60 31.26 -16.09
CA ARG A 8 -29.45 29.84 -15.73
C ARG A 8 -29.81 28.90 -16.88
N LEU A 9 -30.76 29.31 -17.72
CA LEU A 9 -31.23 28.55 -18.88
C LEU A 9 -30.63 29.12 -20.16
N ARG A 10 -30.07 28.25 -20.99
CA ARG A 10 -29.41 28.62 -22.23
C ARG A 10 -30.13 27.99 -23.41
N ARG A 11 -30.45 28.79 -24.42
CA ARG A 11 -31.08 28.30 -25.64
C ARG A 11 -30.13 27.38 -26.40
N ALA A 12 -30.57 26.15 -26.65
CA ALA A 12 -29.79 25.08 -27.26
C ALA A 12 -30.12 24.84 -28.73
N ALA A 13 -31.41 24.79 -29.07
CA ALA A 13 -31.88 24.53 -30.43
C ALA A 13 -33.35 24.97 -30.59
N SER A 14 -33.84 24.89 -31.84
CA SER A 14 -35.27 24.86 -32.14
C SER A 14 -35.84 23.47 -31.85
N LEU A 15 -37.06 23.41 -31.31
CA LEU A 15 -37.78 22.16 -31.05
C LEU A 15 -38.19 21.47 -32.35
N ASP A 16 -38.64 22.25 -33.34
CA ASP A 16 -38.98 21.75 -34.66
C ASP A 16 -37.76 21.14 -35.36
N GLU A 17 -36.60 21.81 -35.29
CA GLU A 17 -35.34 21.29 -35.82
C GLU A 17 -34.95 19.96 -35.14
N LEU A 18 -35.03 19.91 -33.81
CA LEU A 18 -34.70 18.71 -33.06
C LEU A 18 -35.62 17.54 -33.40
N ARG A 19 -36.93 17.78 -33.53
CA ARG A 19 -37.91 16.75 -33.90
C ARG A 19 -37.70 16.24 -35.31
N ALA A 20 -37.37 17.11 -36.26
CA ALA A 20 -37.08 16.70 -37.64
C ALA A 20 -35.82 15.82 -37.72
N ALA A 21 -34.78 16.15 -36.95
CA ALA A 21 -33.53 15.40 -36.93
C ALA A 21 -33.58 14.15 -36.03
N GLY A 22 -34.50 14.09 -35.06
CA GLY A 22 -34.57 13.10 -33.99
C GLY A 22 -33.48 13.29 -32.91
N ARG A 23 -32.30 13.79 -33.29
CA ARG A 23 -31.23 14.17 -32.37
C ARG A 23 -30.35 15.28 -32.95
N LEU A 24 -29.78 16.12 -32.08
CA LEU A 24 -28.84 17.18 -32.45
C LEU A 24 -27.62 17.18 -31.53
N VAL A 25 -26.46 17.50 -32.08
CA VAL A 25 -25.26 17.83 -31.28
C VAL A 25 -25.15 19.34 -31.22
N VAL A 26 -25.10 19.88 -30.00
CA VAL A 26 -25.02 21.33 -29.79
C VAL A 26 -23.81 21.67 -28.92
N HIS A 27 -23.12 22.74 -29.26
CA HIS A 27 -22.02 23.28 -28.46
C HIS A 27 -22.53 24.50 -27.71
N LEU A 28 -22.57 24.42 -26.38
CA LEU A 28 -23.02 25.48 -25.50
C LEU A 28 -22.00 25.72 -24.39
N ASP A 29 -21.47 26.93 -24.33
CA ASP A 29 -20.34 27.29 -23.48
C ASP A 29 -19.19 26.29 -23.61
N ARG A 30 -18.86 25.55 -22.55
CA ARG A 30 -17.82 24.51 -22.51
C ARG A 30 -18.34 23.09 -22.71
N HIS A 31 -19.65 22.93 -22.97
CA HIS A 31 -20.31 21.64 -23.06
C HIS A 31 -20.63 21.29 -24.51
N THR A 32 -20.42 20.02 -24.86
CA THR A 32 -20.95 19.44 -26.10
C THR A 32 -22.09 18.53 -25.72
N LEU A 33 -23.32 18.93 -26.03
CA LEU A 33 -24.52 18.19 -25.64
C LEU A 33 -25.04 17.35 -26.80
N CYS A 34 -25.71 16.25 -26.47
CA CYS A 34 -26.61 15.54 -27.36
C CYS A 34 -28.04 15.85 -26.92
N LEU A 35 -28.80 16.51 -27.79
CA LEU A 35 -30.24 16.67 -27.65
C LEU A 35 -30.94 15.49 -28.34
N LEU A 36 -31.89 14.88 -27.68
CA LEU A 36 -32.64 13.72 -28.19
C LEU A 36 -34.14 14.00 -28.07
N ALA A 37 -34.88 13.80 -29.16
CA ALA A 37 -36.34 13.77 -29.13
C ALA A 37 -36.82 12.31 -29.21
N GLU A 38 -37.53 11.86 -28.17
CA GLU A 38 -38.11 10.52 -28.10
C GLU A 38 -39.58 10.62 -27.68
N GLY A 39 -40.49 10.32 -28.60
CA GLY A 39 -41.91 10.61 -28.43
C GLY A 39 -42.13 12.10 -28.20
N ASP A 40 -42.81 12.44 -27.10
CA ASP A 40 -43.08 13.83 -26.70
C ASP A 40 -41.99 14.43 -25.79
N HIS A 41 -40.96 13.66 -25.44
CA HIS A 41 -39.92 14.07 -24.50
C HIS A 41 -38.66 14.57 -25.22
N VAL A 42 -38.03 15.57 -24.63
CA VAL A 42 -36.72 16.09 -25.05
C VAL A 42 -35.72 15.89 -23.92
N TYR A 43 -34.61 15.25 -24.23
CA TYR A 43 -33.50 15.04 -23.31
C TYR A 43 -32.28 15.82 -23.77
N ALA A 44 -31.55 16.40 -22.82
CA ALA A 44 -30.23 16.98 -23.06
C ALA A 44 -29.21 16.28 -22.17
N ILE A 45 -28.17 15.72 -22.78
CA ILE A 45 -27.14 14.93 -22.09
C ILE A 45 -25.76 15.37 -22.56
N ASP A 46 -24.73 15.07 -21.77
CA ASP A 46 -23.35 15.23 -22.23
C ASP A 46 -23.12 14.27 -23.42
N ASN A 47 -22.59 14.77 -24.53
CA ASN A 47 -22.31 13.94 -25.69
C ASN A 47 -21.10 13.03 -25.43
N ARG A 48 -20.37 13.21 -24.33
CA ARG A 48 -19.25 12.36 -23.94
C ARG A 48 -19.75 11.20 -23.06
N CYS A 49 -19.62 9.97 -23.56
CA CYS A 49 -19.94 8.78 -22.78
C CYS A 49 -19.15 8.77 -21.46
N PRO A 50 -19.80 8.64 -20.29
CA PRO A 50 -19.11 8.69 -18.99
C PRO A 50 -18.10 7.55 -18.79
N HIS A 51 -18.16 6.49 -19.61
CA HIS A 51 -17.18 5.41 -19.60
C HIS A 51 -15.81 5.82 -20.17
N MET A 52 -15.68 6.11 -21.46
CA MET A 52 -14.38 6.47 -22.07
C MET A 52 -14.51 7.57 -23.12
N GLY A 53 -15.61 8.33 -23.05
CA GLY A 53 -15.81 9.53 -23.82
C GLY A 53 -16.25 9.37 -25.28
N PHE A 54 -16.75 8.19 -25.66
CA PHE A 54 -17.36 8.01 -26.97
C PHE A 54 -18.51 9.01 -27.21
N PRO A 55 -18.67 9.56 -28.44
CA PRO A 55 -19.78 10.44 -28.76
C PRO A 55 -21.15 9.72 -28.68
N LEU A 56 -21.96 10.08 -27.69
CA LEU A 56 -23.24 9.43 -27.38
C LEU A 56 -24.34 9.71 -28.41
N HIS A 57 -24.26 10.80 -29.16
CA HIS A 57 -25.14 11.03 -30.32
C HIS A 57 -25.01 9.95 -31.40
N ARG A 58 -23.95 9.13 -31.37
CA ARG A 58 -23.83 7.96 -32.25
C ARG A 58 -24.45 6.71 -31.67
N GLY A 59 -24.89 6.70 -30.41
CA GLY A 59 -25.51 5.55 -29.75
C GLY A 59 -26.90 5.22 -30.28
N SER A 60 -27.42 4.05 -29.93
CA SER A 60 -28.81 3.65 -30.21
C SER A 60 -29.72 3.99 -29.04
N VAL A 61 -30.98 4.32 -29.31
CA VAL A 61 -32.00 4.55 -28.29
C VAL A 61 -33.15 3.58 -28.54
N ALA A 62 -33.57 2.88 -27.50
CA ALA A 62 -34.75 2.03 -27.51
C ALA A 62 -35.41 2.05 -26.12
N ASP A 63 -36.72 2.28 -26.07
CA ASP A 63 -37.52 2.30 -24.84
C ASP A 63 -36.94 3.22 -23.74
N GLY A 64 -36.48 4.42 -24.08
CA GLY A 64 -35.86 5.35 -23.13
C GLY A 64 -34.42 5.04 -22.74
N ILE A 65 -33.83 3.95 -23.26
CA ILE A 65 -32.46 3.53 -22.93
C ILE A 65 -31.50 3.89 -24.06
N LEU A 66 -30.52 4.73 -23.74
CA LEU A 66 -29.40 5.04 -24.62
C LEU A 66 -28.28 4.02 -24.44
N THR A 67 -27.89 3.36 -25.52
CA THR A 67 -26.75 2.42 -25.56
C THR A 67 -25.58 3.03 -26.33
N CYS A 68 -24.44 3.18 -25.66
CA CYS A 68 -23.21 3.64 -26.28
C CYS A 68 -22.71 2.63 -27.33
N HIS A 69 -22.38 3.06 -28.55
CA HIS A 69 -21.93 2.14 -29.60
C HIS A 69 -20.54 1.53 -29.37
N TRP A 70 -19.70 2.10 -28.51
CA TRP A 70 -18.35 1.60 -28.33
C TRP A 70 -18.28 0.41 -27.38
N HIS A 71 -18.61 0.62 -26.10
CA HIS A 71 -18.53 -0.41 -25.07
C HIS A 71 -19.91 -0.91 -24.62
N HIS A 72 -20.99 -0.40 -25.23
CA HIS A 72 -22.37 -0.84 -24.96
C HIS A 72 -22.88 -0.53 -23.55
N ALA A 73 -22.30 0.46 -22.86
CA ALA A 73 -22.87 1.01 -21.63
C ALA A 73 -24.28 1.56 -21.91
N ARG A 74 -25.23 1.25 -21.02
CA ARG A 74 -26.65 1.60 -21.15
C ARG A 74 -27.05 2.59 -20.08
N PHE A 75 -27.82 3.60 -20.48
CA PHE A 75 -28.26 4.69 -19.62
C PHE A 75 -29.75 4.93 -19.79
N ASP A 76 -30.46 5.10 -18.68
CA ASP A 76 -31.83 5.64 -18.72
C ASP A 76 -31.77 7.15 -19.04
N LEU A 77 -32.41 7.58 -20.12
CA LEU A 77 -32.44 8.98 -20.55
C LEU A 77 -33.24 9.88 -19.58
N CYS A 78 -34.19 9.30 -18.83
CA CYS A 78 -35.02 10.06 -17.90
C CYS A 78 -34.22 10.46 -16.65
N THR A 79 -33.62 9.48 -15.96
CA THR A 79 -32.88 9.74 -14.72
C THR A 79 -31.42 10.10 -14.96
N GLY A 80 -30.80 9.51 -15.99
CA GLY A 80 -29.35 9.48 -16.22
C GLY A 80 -28.66 8.24 -15.65
N GLY A 81 -29.39 7.36 -14.95
CA GLY A 81 -28.79 6.20 -14.27
C GLY A 81 -28.17 5.19 -15.23
N THR A 82 -26.99 4.69 -14.89
CA THR A 82 -26.34 3.59 -15.61
C THR A 82 -26.89 2.23 -15.17
N PHE A 83 -27.12 1.33 -16.13
CA PHE A 83 -27.36 -0.09 -15.85
C PHE A 83 -26.06 -0.87 -15.68
N ASP A 84 -24.94 -0.27 -16.08
CA ASP A 84 -23.64 -0.90 -16.18
C ASP A 84 -22.66 -0.17 -15.27
N GLN A 85 -22.45 -0.68 -14.06
CA GLN A 85 -21.67 0.00 -13.01
C GLN A 85 -20.18 0.18 -13.33
N TRP A 86 -19.67 -0.43 -14.40
CA TRP A 86 -18.33 -0.15 -14.91
C TRP A 86 -18.26 1.18 -15.69
N ALA A 87 -19.42 1.73 -16.05
CA ALA A 87 -19.59 3.11 -16.49
C ALA A 87 -20.11 3.98 -15.32
N ASP A 88 -19.95 5.30 -15.43
CA ASP A 88 -20.57 6.26 -14.50
C ASP A 88 -21.96 6.68 -15.02
N ASP A 89 -22.75 7.34 -14.18
CA ASP A 89 -24.06 7.87 -14.57
C ASP A 89 -23.92 8.93 -15.68
N LEU A 90 -24.94 8.99 -16.53
CA LEU A 90 -25.01 9.94 -17.63
C LEU A 90 -25.33 11.35 -17.09
N ARG A 91 -24.46 12.31 -17.38
CA ARG A 91 -24.74 13.72 -17.07
C ARG A 91 -25.90 14.22 -17.93
N ARG A 92 -27.04 14.44 -17.28
CA ARG A 92 -28.23 15.10 -17.82
C ARG A 92 -28.21 16.59 -17.53
N PHE A 93 -28.74 17.37 -18.46
CA PHE A 93 -29.01 18.79 -18.33
C PHE A 93 -30.52 18.99 -18.33
N PRO A 94 -31.12 19.57 -17.27
CA PRO A 94 -32.54 19.87 -17.25
C PRO A 94 -32.97 20.69 -18.47
N VAL A 95 -34.08 20.29 -19.10
CA VAL A 95 -34.63 20.94 -20.30
C VAL A 95 -35.91 21.69 -19.93
N GLU A 96 -36.04 22.92 -20.41
CA GLU A 96 -37.30 23.68 -20.40
C GLU A 96 -37.67 24.05 -21.84
N LEU A 97 -38.91 23.79 -22.23
CA LEU A 97 -39.43 24.16 -23.54
C LEU A 97 -40.22 25.48 -23.43
N ARG A 98 -39.86 26.49 -24.22
CA ARG A 98 -40.59 27.77 -24.31
C ARG A 98 -40.97 28.05 -25.76
N GLY A 99 -42.17 27.66 -26.15
CA GLY A 99 -42.58 27.70 -27.56
C GLY A 99 -41.71 26.75 -28.38
N ASP A 100 -40.99 27.28 -29.36
CA ASP A 100 -40.04 26.51 -30.19
C ASP A 100 -38.62 26.47 -29.58
N ASP A 101 -38.35 27.15 -28.47
CA ASP A 101 -37.00 27.16 -27.88
C ASP A 101 -36.80 25.99 -26.91
N VAL A 102 -35.76 25.18 -27.20
CA VAL A 102 -35.22 24.19 -26.26
C VAL A 102 -34.17 24.89 -25.40
N LEU A 103 -34.47 25.09 -24.11
CA LEU A 103 -33.55 25.69 -23.15
C LEU A 103 -32.94 24.62 -22.25
N VAL A 104 -31.65 24.72 -21.94
CA VAL A 104 -30.93 23.78 -21.06
C VAL A 104 -30.32 24.49 -19.85
N ASP A 105 -30.41 23.86 -18.68
CA ASP A 105 -29.73 24.29 -17.47
C ASP A 105 -28.33 23.66 -17.39
N LEU A 106 -27.29 24.50 -17.46
CA LEU A 106 -25.88 24.07 -17.45
C LEU A 106 -25.24 24.11 -16.06
N SER A 107 -26.05 24.28 -15.00
CA SER A 107 -25.56 24.33 -13.63
C SER A 107 -24.71 23.09 -13.29
N PRO A 108 -23.67 23.23 -12.45
CA PRO A 108 -22.90 22.10 -11.96
C PRO A 108 -23.79 21.10 -11.23
N LEU A 109 -23.35 19.84 -11.17
CA LEU A 109 -23.97 18.84 -10.29
C LEU A 109 -23.65 19.19 -8.84
N ASP A 110 -24.56 18.85 -7.94
CA ASP A 110 -24.37 18.99 -6.50
C ASP A 110 -23.36 17.94 -5.99
N ASP A 111 -22.41 18.39 -5.16
CA ASP A 111 -21.41 17.58 -4.45
C ASP A 111 -20.67 16.51 -5.28
N PRO A 112 -19.80 16.92 -6.23
CA PRO A 112 -19.02 15.99 -7.05
C PRO A 112 -18.09 15.09 -6.21
N VAL A 113 -17.64 15.53 -5.04
CA VAL A 113 -16.77 14.74 -4.16
C VAL A 113 -17.54 13.58 -3.54
N ALA A 114 -18.76 13.82 -3.03
CA ALA A 114 -19.60 12.75 -2.50
C ALA A 114 -19.92 11.68 -3.56
N HIS A 115 -20.14 12.09 -4.81
CA HIS A 115 -20.29 11.16 -5.92
C HIS A 115 -19.04 10.28 -6.10
N GLN A 116 -17.84 10.89 -6.15
CA GLN A 116 -16.61 10.12 -6.33
C GLN A 116 -16.29 9.21 -5.15
N ARG A 117 -16.65 9.58 -3.91
CA ARG A 117 -16.60 8.67 -2.74
C ARG A 117 -17.46 7.43 -2.94
N LYS A 118 -18.68 7.59 -3.49
CA LYS A 118 -19.56 6.46 -3.82
C LYS A 118 -18.94 5.61 -4.92
N ARG A 119 -18.45 6.23 -5.99
CA ARG A 119 -17.83 5.52 -7.10
C ARG A 119 -16.56 4.76 -6.68
N LEU A 120 -15.75 5.31 -5.79
CA LEU A 120 -14.61 4.60 -5.20
C LEU A 120 -15.06 3.32 -4.50
N ARG A 121 -16.11 3.38 -3.66
CA ARG A 121 -16.69 2.20 -3.01
C ARG A 121 -17.24 1.19 -4.02
N ASP A 122 -17.98 1.64 -5.04
CA ASP A 122 -18.48 0.76 -6.09
C ASP A 122 -17.33 0.04 -6.82
N GLY A 123 -16.23 0.76 -7.06
CA GLY A 123 -15.00 0.23 -7.67
C GLY A 123 -14.30 -0.81 -6.79
N LEU A 124 -14.23 -0.57 -5.48
CA LEU A 124 -13.65 -1.50 -4.50
C LEU A 124 -14.51 -2.78 -4.39
N GLU A 125 -15.82 -2.63 -4.18
CA GLU A 125 -16.76 -3.75 -3.99
C GLU A 125 -16.87 -4.67 -5.20
N ARG A 126 -16.63 -4.15 -6.40
CA ARG A 126 -16.79 -4.88 -7.66
C ARG A 126 -15.47 -5.13 -8.38
N SER A 127 -14.34 -4.72 -7.80
CA SER A 127 -13.01 -4.78 -8.40
C SER A 127 -12.97 -4.21 -9.82
N ILE A 128 -13.43 -2.96 -9.98
CA ILE A 128 -13.49 -2.28 -11.29
C ILE A 128 -12.38 -1.23 -11.40
N ALA A 129 -11.26 -1.61 -12.01
CA ALA A 129 -10.06 -0.81 -12.15
C ALA A 129 -10.30 0.62 -12.70
N LEU A 130 -11.05 0.78 -13.80
CA LEU A 130 -11.26 2.10 -14.39
C LEU A 130 -12.09 3.04 -13.47
N VAL A 131 -13.00 2.48 -12.67
CA VAL A 131 -13.79 3.25 -11.70
C VAL A 131 -12.91 3.69 -10.53
N LEU A 132 -12.06 2.78 -10.03
CA LEU A 132 -11.04 3.12 -9.02
C LEU A 132 -10.12 4.23 -9.52
N ALA A 133 -9.58 4.13 -10.73
CA ALA A 133 -8.66 5.12 -11.29
C ALA A 133 -9.29 6.53 -11.36
N LYS A 134 -10.51 6.62 -11.92
CA LYS A 134 -11.21 7.91 -12.07
C LYS A 134 -11.58 8.54 -10.73
N SER A 135 -12.14 7.74 -9.83
CA SER A 135 -12.54 8.23 -8.51
C SER A 135 -11.33 8.65 -7.69
N THR A 136 -10.22 7.91 -7.76
CA THR A 136 -8.95 8.27 -7.11
C THR A 136 -8.44 9.61 -7.63
N ILE A 137 -8.31 9.79 -8.95
CA ILE A 137 -7.87 11.07 -9.55
C ILE A 137 -8.75 12.24 -9.07
N ALA A 138 -10.06 12.09 -9.16
CA ALA A 138 -11.00 13.14 -8.79
C ALA A 138 -11.02 13.44 -7.28
N LEU A 139 -10.80 12.44 -6.43
CA LEU A 139 -10.68 12.63 -4.98
C LEU A 139 -9.36 13.30 -4.62
N LEU A 140 -8.26 13.02 -5.32
CA LEU A 140 -6.98 13.69 -5.10
C LEU A 140 -7.01 15.17 -5.52
N GLU A 141 -7.83 15.55 -6.50
CA GLU A 141 -8.06 16.97 -6.80
C GLU A 141 -8.71 17.71 -5.61
N ALA A 142 -9.53 17.01 -4.82
CA ALA A 142 -10.20 17.56 -3.63
C ALA A 142 -9.35 17.45 -2.35
N ASP A 143 -8.63 16.35 -2.18
CA ASP A 143 -7.66 16.09 -1.11
C ASP A 143 -6.31 15.67 -1.73
N PRO A 144 -5.41 16.63 -2.01
CA PRO A 144 -4.11 16.34 -2.61
C PRO A 144 -3.23 15.40 -1.78
N THR A 145 -3.51 15.22 -0.48
CA THR A 145 -2.73 14.29 0.36
C THR A 145 -3.06 12.83 0.04
N GLY A 146 -4.26 12.56 -0.47
CA GLY A 146 -4.75 11.21 -0.76
C GLY A 146 -5.16 10.41 0.48
N VAL A 147 -5.10 10.99 1.69
CA VAL A 147 -5.47 10.33 2.95
C VAL A 147 -6.92 9.85 2.92
N GLU A 148 -7.82 10.60 2.29
CA GLU A 148 -9.22 10.18 2.16
C GLU A 148 -9.39 8.90 1.33
N ALA A 149 -8.74 8.82 0.17
CA ALA A 149 -8.79 7.64 -0.69
C ALA A 149 -8.11 6.44 -0.02
N PHE A 150 -6.95 6.67 0.62
CA PHE A 150 -6.26 5.67 1.42
C PHE A 150 -7.15 5.10 2.53
N ARG A 151 -7.79 5.96 3.33
CA ARG A 151 -8.71 5.54 4.41
C ARG A 151 -9.86 4.69 3.87
N ALA A 152 -10.46 5.08 2.75
CA ALA A 152 -11.53 4.30 2.14
C ALA A 152 -11.09 2.89 1.70
N GLY A 153 -9.87 2.77 1.15
CA GLY A 153 -9.26 1.47 0.82
C GLY A 153 -8.94 0.64 2.06
N LEU A 154 -8.35 1.26 3.07
CA LEU A 154 -8.04 0.61 4.35
C LEU A 154 -9.30 0.06 5.02
N ASP A 155 -10.32 0.91 5.23
CA ASP A 155 -11.59 0.55 5.86
C ASP A 155 -12.29 -0.58 5.08
N PHE A 156 -12.26 -0.52 3.75
CA PHE A 156 -12.82 -1.57 2.91
C PHE A 156 -12.05 -2.89 3.06
N GLY A 157 -10.72 -2.87 2.95
CA GLY A 157 -9.90 -4.08 2.99
C GLY A 157 -10.01 -4.82 4.31
N VAL A 158 -9.96 -4.10 5.45
CA VAL A 158 -10.08 -4.74 6.77
C VAL A 158 -11.48 -5.31 7.03
N ALA A 159 -12.52 -4.72 6.44
CA ALA A 159 -13.90 -5.17 6.61
C ALA A 159 -14.32 -6.28 5.62
N ARG A 160 -13.73 -6.32 4.42
CA ARG A 160 -14.20 -7.16 3.30
C ARG A 160 -13.34 -8.37 3.02
N ARG A 161 -12.23 -8.54 3.74
CA ARG A 161 -11.38 -9.73 3.64
C ARG A 161 -11.38 -10.50 4.95
N GLY A 162 -12.18 -11.57 5.02
CA GLY A 162 -12.33 -12.40 6.21
C GLY A 162 -11.05 -13.14 6.61
N GLY A 163 -10.13 -13.34 5.67
CA GLY A 163 -8.77 -13.82 5.94
C GLY A 163 -7.83 -12.79 6.59
N GLY A 164 -8.32 -11.58 6.91
CA GLY A 164 -7.56 -10.53 7.59
C GLY A 164 -6.70 -9.67 6.66
N TRP A 165 -5.68 -9.03 7.24
CA TRP A 165 -4.69 -8.22 6.52
C TRP A 165 -4.00 -9.04 5.41
N PHE A 166 -3.53 -8.44 4.32
CA PHE A 166 -2.76 -9.15 3.30
C PHE A 166 -2.00 -8.18 2.38
N ARG A 167 -1.48 -8.71 1.28
CA ARG A 167 -0.73 -7.99 0.25
C ARG A 167 -1.35 -6.64 -0.14
N GLY A 168 -2.64 -6.58 -0.49
CA GLY A 168 -3.25 -5.35 -1.01
C GLY A 168 -3.24 -4.19 -0.03
N LEU A 169 -3.51 -4.46 1.26
CA LEU A 169 -3.41 -3.45 2.32
C LEU A 169 -1.96 -3.04 2.58
N THR A 170 -1.01 -3.97 2.48
CA THR A 170 0.42 -3.65 2.51
C THR A 170 0.83 -2.77 1.32
N THR A 171 0.46 -3.13 0.09
CA THR A 171 0.76 -2.31 -1.11
C THR A 171 0.21 -0.91 -0.97
N LEU A 172 -1.05 -0.78 -0.55
CA LEU A 172 -1.70 0.51 -0.37
C LEU A 172 -0.99 1.35 0.70
N THR A 173 -0.54 0.73 1.79
CA THR A 173 0.22 1.41 2.86
C THR A 173 1.60 1.86 2.38
N CYS A 174 2.35 1.00 1.69
CA CYS A 174 3.65 1.36 1.12
C CYS A 174 3.53 2.54 0.14
N PHE A 175 2.52 2.53 -0.75
CA PHE A 175 2.31 3.66 -1.64
C PHE A 175 1.89 4.93 -0.91
N MET A 176 1.14 4.83 0.19
CA MET A 176 0.79 6.00 1.00
C MET A 176 2.01 6.58 1.75
N ASN A 177 2.94 5.74 2.21
CA ASN A 177 4.21 6.20 2.78
C ASN A 177 5.12 6.87 1.74
N LEU A 178 5.07 6.40 0.49
CA LEU A 178 5.80 7.02 -0.63
C LEU A 178 5.13 8.32 -1.13
N ALA A 179 3.81 8.44 -1.03
CA ALA A 179 3.01 9.51 -1.62
C ALA A 179 3.50 10.95 -1.36
N PRO A 180 4.02 11.33 -0.17
CA PRO A 180 4.55 12.67 0.07
C PRO A 180 5.76 13.04 -0.81
N ARG A 181 6.52 12.03 -1.27
CA ARG A 181 7.69 12.22 -2.14
C ARG A 181 7.35 12.23 -3.63
N LEU A 182 6.17 11.72 -4.00
CA LEU A 182 5.75 11.57 -5.40
C LEU A 182 5.16 12.86 -5.98
N ASP A 183 5.40 13.06 -7.27
CA ASP A 183 4.72 14.05 -8.08
C ASP A 183 3.20 13.78 -8.12
N PRO A 184 2.35 14.81 -8.35
CA PRO A 184 0.91 14.66 -8.27
C PRO A 184 0.31 13.55 -9.16
N ILE A 185 0.85 13.36 -10.37
CA ILE A 185 0.34 12.33 -11.29
C ILE A 185 0.73 10.92 -10.84
N ASP A 186 1.95 10.75 -10.32
CA ASP A 186 2.45 9.47 -9.84
C ASP A 186 1.79 9.09 -8.51
N ARG A 187 1.48 10.09 -7.67
CA ARG A 187 0.68 9.90 -6.44
C ARG A 187 -0.70 9.33 -6.75
N ALA A 188 -1.38 9.87 -7.77
CA ALA A 188 -2.69 9.34 -8.19
C ALA A 188 -2.58 7.89 -8.69
N ALA A 189 -1.54 7.59 -9.47
CA ALA A 189 -1.29 6.23 -9.95
C ALA A 189 -0.96 5.27 -8.80
N ALA A 190 -0.13 5.69 -7.84
CA ALA A 190 0.26 4.90 -6.67
C ALA A 190 -0.95 4.49 -5.83
N LEU A 191 -1.81 5.45 -5.47
CA LEU A 191 -3.02 5.16 -4.71
C LEU A 191 -4.02 4.33 -5.50
N TYR A 192 -4.15 4.56 -6.82
CA TYR A 192 -4.97 3.71 -7.68
C TYR A 192 -4.49 2.25 -7.64
N HIS A 193 -3.19 2.01 -7.78
CA HIS A 193 -2.63 0.66 -7.77
C HIS A 193 -2.84 -0.02 -6.42
N GLY A 194 -2.59 0.67 -5.30
CA GLY A 194 -2.89 0.14 -3.97
C GLY A 194 -4.37 -0.20 -3.77
N LEU A 195 -5.29 0.67 -4.21
CA LEU A 195 -6.73 0.44 -4.14
C LEU A 195 -7.17 -0.73 -5.03
N ALA A 196 -6.56 -0.89 -6.20
CA ALA A 196 -6.82 -2.00 -7.10
C ALA A 196 -6.37 -3.34 -6.49
N ASP A 197 -5.21 -3.37 -5.85
CA ASP A 197 -4.73 -4.56 -5.15
C ASP A 197 -5.65 -4.93 -3.97
N VAL A 198 -6.09 -3.94 -3.17
CA VAL A 198 -7.09 -4.17 -2.10
C VAL A 198 -8.38 -4.74 -2.67
N ALA A 199 -8.89 -4.19 -3.77
CA ALA A 199 -10.12 -4.66 -4.39
C ALA A 199 -9.99 -6.08 -4.94
N ALA A 200 -8.84 -6.40 -5.57
CA ALA A 200 -8.54 -7.73 -6.08
C ALA A 200 -8.40 -8.76 -4.96
N ASP A 201 -7.67 -8.43 -3.89
CA ASP A 201 -7.46 -9.33 -2.75
C ASP A 201 -8.72 -9.58 -1.91
N SER A 202 -9.70 -8.67 -1.99
CA SER A 202 -11.01 -8.83 -1.31
C SER A 202 -12.07 -9.48 -2.21
N ALA A 203 -11.80 -9.63 -3.51
CA ALA A 203 -12.79 -10.13 -4.46
C ALA A 203 -13.09 -11.62 -4.22
N GLY A 204 -14.33 -11.92 -3.84
CA GLY A 204 -14.76 -13.30 -3.57
C GLY A 204 -14.49 -13.78 -2.14
N GLU A 205 -13.83 -12.97 -1.31
CA GLU A 205 -13.61 -13.26 0.09
C GLU A 205 -14.89 -13.00 0.92
N PRO A 206 -15.13 -13.77 2.01
CA PRO A 206 -16.17 -13.43 2.96
C PRO A 206 -15.80 -12.14 3.70
N PRO A 207 -16.77 -11.33 4.16
CA PRO A 207 -16.47 -10.20 5.02
C PRO A 207 -15.92 -10.65 6.37
N HIS A 208 -15.13 -9.80 7.02
CA HIS A 208 -14.76 -9.97 8.43
C HIS A 208 -15.92 -9.50 9.31
N PHE A 209 -16.23 -10.28 10.35
CA PHE A 209 -17.22 -9.94 11.35
C PHE A 209 -16.51 -9.65 12.67
N PRO A 210 -16.38 -8.39 13.09
CA PRO A 210 -15.56 -8.03 14.24
C PRO A 210 -16.14 -8.61 15.53
N LEU A 211 -15.26 -9.07 16.42
CA LEU A 211 -15.62 -9.55 17.74
C LEU A 211 -15.78 -8.41 18.75
N ASP A 212 -16.83 -8.47 19.56
CA ASP A 212 -17.02 -7.55 20.68
C ASP A 212 -15.92 -7.72 21.75
N PRO A 213 -15.47 -6.62 22.39
CA PRO A 213 -14.54 -6.69 23.51
C PRO A 213 -15.10 -7.53 24.68
N LEU A 214 -14.23 -7.92 25.61
CA LEU A 214 -14.65 -8.50 26.88
C LEU A 214 -15.55 -7.51 27.65
N PRO A 215 -16.59 -8.00 28.35
CA PRO A 215 -17.45 -7.13 29.15
C PRO A 215 -16.69 -6.54 30.35
N GLY A 216 -16.96 -5.28 30.68
CA GLY A 216 -16.41 -4.58 31.85
C GLY A 216 -15.15 -3.74 31.56
N GLU A 217 -14.83 -2.82 32.47
CA GLU A 217 -13.81 -1.77 32.27
C GLU A 217 -12.39 -2.14 32.77
N THR A 218 -12.18 -3.35 33.28
CA THR A 218 -11.14 -3.60 34.31
C THR A 218 -10.00 -4.54 33.92
N THR A 219 -9.68 -4.72 32.63
CA THR A 219 -8.54 -5.58 32.27
C THR A 219 -7.34 -4.75 31.84
N GLU A 220 -6.26 -4.83 32.61
CA GLU A 220 -5.00 -4.14 32.33
C GLU A 220 -4.41 -4.59 30.97
N PRO A 221 -3.92 -3.68 30.11
CA PRO A 221 -3.33 -4.00 28.81
C PRO A 221 -2.26 -5.08 28.87
N ALA A 222 -1.36 -5.04 29.87
CA ALA A 222 -0.31 -6.05 30.04
C ALA A 222 -0.87 -7.47 30.26
N ARG A 223 -2.06 -7.61 30.88
CA ARG A 223 -2.72 -8.90 31.05
C ARG A 223 -3.30 -9.40 29.73
N LEU A 224 -3.94 -8.52 28.98
CA LEU A 224 -4.49 -8.81 27.65
C LEU A 224 -3.39 -9.22 26.69
N GLY A 225 -2.23 -8.55 26.72
CA GLY A 225 -1.05 -8.92 25.92
C GLY A 225 -0.56 -10.34 26.22
N ARG A 226 -0.52 -10.76 27.49
CA ARG A 226 -0.17 -12.15 27.84
C ARG A 226 -1.21 -13.16 27.34
N TRP A 227 -2.50 -12.83 27.40
CA TRP A 227 -3.55 -13.70 26.87
C TRP A 227 -3.50 -13.80 25.36
N PHE A 228 -3.30 -12.69 24.67
CA PHE A 228 -3.15 -12.65 23.22
C PHE A 228 -2.04 -13.57 22.73
N ARG A 229 -0.83 -13.45 23.31
CA ARG A 229 0.29 -14.34 22.99
C ARG A 229 -0.05 -15.81 23.26
N ARG A 230 -0.74 -16.10 24.38
CA ARG A 230 -1.19 -17.46 24.69
C ARG A 230 -2.21 -17.99 23.67
N PHE A 231 -3.12 -17.16 23.19
CA PHE A 231 -4.10 -17.54 22.17
C PHE A 231 -3.43 -17.78 20.82
N VAL A 232 -2.49 -16.92 20.42
CA VAL A 232 -1.66 -17.11 19.23
C VAL A 232 -0.87 -18.43 19.30
N GLU A 233 -0.24 -18.73 20.44
CA GLU A 233 0.50 -19.98 20.66
C GLU A 233 -0.37 -21.21 20.37
N VAL A 234 -1.61 -21.23 20.86
CA VAL A 234 -2.54 -22.36 20.69
C VAL A 234 -3.39 -22.25 19.43
N ARG A 235 -3.04 -21.36 18.50
CA ARG A 235 -3.72 -21.11 17.22
C ARG A 235 -5.21 -20.73 17.36
N ASP A 236 -5.55 -20.01 18.43
CA ASP A 236 -6.89 -19.48 18.71
C ASP A 236 -7.01 -18.02 18.22
N ALA A 237 -7.34 -17.85 16.94
CA ALA A 237 -7.48 -16.55 16.32
C ALA A 237 -8.59 -15.69 16.95
N GLU A 238 -9.74 -16.29 17.30
CA GLU A 238 -10.86 -15.56 17.91
C GLU A 238 -10.53 -15.08 19.32
N GLY A 239 -9.89 -15.93 20.13
CA GLY A 239 -9.39 -15.56 21.46
C GLY A 239 -8.36 -14.43 21.38
N ALA A 240 -7.45 -14.50 20.41
CA ALA A 240 -6.47 -13.46 20.15
C ALA A 240 -7.15 -12.14 19.72
N GLU A 241 -8.04 -12.16 18.74
CA GLU A 241 -8.79 -10.97 18.31
C GLU A 241 -9.55 -10.33 19.48
N ARG A 242 -10.26 -11.14 20.26
CA ARG A 242 -11.04 -10.63 21.39
C ARG A 242 -10.16 -10.01 22.46
N ALA A 243 -8.97 -10.56 22.74
CA ALA A 243 -8.01 -9.98 23.66
C ALA A 243 -7.47 -8.62 23.15
N LEU A 244 -7.18 -8.53 21.85
CA LEU A 244 -6.66 -7.34 21.20
C LEU A 244 -7.69 -6.21 21.15
N VAL A 245 -8.91 -6.49 20.71
CA VAL A 245 -10.02 -5.52 20.69
C VAL A 245 -10.34 -5.03 22.10
N SER A 246 -10.28 -5.92 23.10
CA SER A 246 -10.42 -5.53 24.51
C SER A 246 -9.32 -4.55 24.96
N ALA A 247 -8.08 -4.72 24.46
CA ALA A 247 -6.96 -3.83 24.81
C ALA A 247 -7.16 -2.44 24.21
N VAL A 248 -7.59 -2.36 22.95
CA VAL A 248 -7.98 -1.10 22.30
C VAL A 248 -9.05 -0.37 23.10
N ARG A 249 -10.12 -1.08 23.49
CA ARG A 249 -11.25 -0.50 24.26
C ARG A 249 -10.90 -0.13 25.69
N ALA A 250 -9.95 -0.83 26.31
CA ALA A 250 -9.41 -0.49 27.62
C ALA A 250 -8.50 0.77 27.58
N GLY A 251 -8.24 1.34 26.39
CA GLY A 251 -7.41 2.53 26.23
C GLY A 251 -5.92 2.24 26.23
N ALA A 252 -5.50 1.02 25.83
CA ALA A 252 -4.10 0.73 25.59
C ALA A 252 -3.51 1.73 24.59
N THR A 253 -2.33 2.23 24.90
CA THR A 253 -1.62 3.18 24.05
C THR A 253 -1.15 2.54 22.75
N PRO A 254 -0.88 3.33 21.69
CA PRO A 254 -0.25 2.83 20.47
C PRO A 254 0.98 1.95 20.69
N ILE A 255 1.82 2.33 21.66
CA ILE A 255 3.05 1.60 22.02
C ILE A 255 2.70 0.25 22.67
N GLU A 256 1.77 0.21 23.63
CA GLU A 256 1.35 -1.05 24.26
C GLU A 256 0.70 -2.03 23.27
N LEU A 257 -0.08 -1.53 22.30
CA LEU A 257 -0.68 -2.33 21.24
C LEU A 257 0.37 -2.85 20.26
N ALA A 258 1.35 -2.00 19.90
CA ALA A 258 2.48 -2.42 19.07
C ALA A 258 3.32 -3.50 19.77
N ASP A 259 3.69 -3.30 21.04
CA ASP A 259 4.42 -4.29 21.85
C ASP A 259 3.68 -5.64 21.91
N MET A 260 2.36 -5.60 22.11
CA MET A 260 1.52 -6.79 22.16
C MET A 260 1.57 -7.60 20.85
N LEU A 261 1.51 -6.92 19.70
CA LEU A 261 1.54 -7.54 18.38
C LEU A 261 2.93 -8.03 18.00
N PHE A 262 3.95 -7.18 18.18
CA PHE A 262 5.33 -7.54 17.87
C PHE A 262 5.82 -8.69 18.74
N ALA A 263 5.48 -8.72 20.03
CA ALA A 263 5.85 -9.83 20.90
C ALA A 263 5.28 -11.17 20.41
N ALA A 264 4.02 -11.20 19.96
CA ALA A 264 3.42 -12.40 19.38
C ALA A 264 4.07 -12.78 18.03
N ALA A 265 4.37 -11.79 17.18
CA ALA A 265 5.03 -12.02 15.90
C ALA A 265 6.48 -12.54 16.04
N SER A 266 7.15 -12.24 17.15
CA SER A 266 8.54 -12.63 17.44
C SER A 266 8.69 -13.80 18.42
N ASP A 267 7.59 -14.38 18.91
CA ASP A 267 7.64 -15.54 19.81
C ASP A 267 8.10 -16.82 19.09
N HIS A 268 7.83 -16.91 17.80
CA HIS A 268 8.33 -17.96 16.90
C HIS A 268 9.21 -17.38 15.80
N ARG A 269 10.01 -18.24 15.15
CA ARG A 269 11.02 -17.82 14.18
C ARG A 269 10.40 -17.50 12.83
N TYR A 270 10.64 -16.27 12.36
CA TYR A 270 10.48 -15.83 10.97
C TYR A 270 9.14 -16.26 10.33
N LEU A 271 8.04 -15.96 11.03
CA LEU A 271 6.67 -16.37 10.67
C LEU A 271 6.30 -16.01 9.23
N ASP A 272 5.72 -16.98 8.50
CA ASP A 272 5.32 -16.85 7.09
C ASP A 272 6.42 -16.27 6.19
N GLY A 273 7.67 -16.70 6.37
CA GLY A 273 8.80 -16.15 5.61
C GLY A 273 9.07 -14.67 5.88
N GLY A 274 8.62 -14.15 7.02
CA GLY A 274 8.75 -12.77 7.46
C GLY A 274 7.52 -11.89 7.19
N HIS A 275 6.53 -12.35 6.43
CA HIS A 275 5.36 -11.52 6.08
C HIS A 275 4.51 -11.14 7.30
N THR A 276 4.38 -12.01 8.31
CA THR A 276 3.52 -11.72 9.46
C THR A 276 3.97 -10.47 10.21
N LEU A 277 5.29 -10.28 10.39
CA LEU A 277 5.84 -9.11 11.09
C LEU A 277 5.73 -7.85 10.22
N ASP A 278 5.98 -7.97 8.91
CA ASP A 278 5.75 -6.88 7.95
C ASP A 278 4.28 -6.41 7.97
N PHE A 279 3.32 -7.33 7.97
CA PHE A 279 1.89 -6.99 8.04
C PHE A 279 1.54 -6.26 9.34
N VAL A 280 2.10 -6.68 10.48
CA VAL A 280 1.96 -5.95 11.76
C VAL A 280 2.53 -4.54 11.63
N ALA A 281 3.75 -4.39 11.09
CA ALA A 281 4.39 -3.09 10.93
C ALA A 281 3.55 -2.15 10.05
N LYS A 282 3.06 -2.65 8.90
CA LYS A 282 2.27 -1.89 7.94
C LYS A 282 0.86 -1.56 8.45
N ALA A 283 0.22 -2.44 9.22
CA ALA A 283 -1.04 -2.11 9.89
C ALA A 283 -0.89 -0.96 10.88
N LEU A 284 0.21 -0.94 11.65
CA LEU A 284 0.50 0.14 12.58
C LEU A 284 0.88 1.46 11.85
N GLU A 285 1.66 1.40 10.78
CA GLU A 285 1.95 2.56 9.92
C GLU A 285 0.67 3.14 9.29
N ALA A 286 -0.24 2.29 8.81
CA ALA A 286 -1.53 2.71 8.30
C ALA A 286 -2.32 3.51 9.36
N LEU A 287 -2.31 3.08 10.62
CA LEU A 287 -2.94 3.83 11.72
C LEU A 287 -2.26 5.16 12.01
N ASP A 288 -0.94 5.25 11.86
CA ASP A 288 -0.23 6.53 11.99
C ASP A 288 -0.61 7.51 10.87
N LEU A 289 -0.89 7.00 9.66
CA LEU A 289 -1.31 7.80 8.50
C LEU A 289 -2.76 8.30 8.60
N VAL A 290 -3.71 7.45 9.05
CA VAL A 290 -5.14 7.82 9.11
C VAL A 290 -5.63 8.26 10.49
N GLY A 291 -4.81 8.08 11.51
CA GLY A 291 -5.15 8.25 12.91
C GLY A 291 -5.69 6.96 13.55
N TRP A 292 -5.50 6.85 14.86
CA TRP A 292 -5.79 5.65 15.65
C TRP A 292 -7.27 5.43 15.99
N GLY A 293 -8.19 6.26 15.47
CA GLY A 293 -9.64 6.10 15.70
C GLY A 293 -10.22 4.80 15.13
N GLY A 294 -9.58 4.23 14.10
CA GLY A 294 -9.93 2.95 13.48
C GLY A 294 -9.13 1.74 13.99
N ALA A 295 -8.36 1.89 15.08
CA ALA A 295 -7.44 0.84 15.56
C ALA A 295 -8.12 -0.51 15.80
N GLU A 296 -9.36 -0.53 16.30
CA GLU A 296 -10.09 -1.78 16.52
C GLU A 296 -10.24 -2.61 15.24
N ALA A 297 -10.75 -2.00 14.15
CA ALA A 297 -10.96 -2.72 12.89
C ALA A 297 -9.64 -3.11 12.22
N VAL A 298 -8.65 -2.21 12.22
CA VAL A 298 -7.35 -2.48 11.60
C VAL A 298 -6.61 -3.59 12.34
N LEU A 299 -6.51 -3.49 13.66
CA LEU A 299 -5.74 -4.47 14.44
C LEU A 299 -6.47 -5.81 14.55
N ALA A 300 -7.81 -5.84 14.53
CA ALA A 300 -8.60 -7.08 14.47
C ALA A 300 -8.39 -7.89 13.18
N SER A 301 -7.79 -7.30 12.14
CA SER A 301 -7.48 -8.02 10.90
C SER A 301 -6.19 -8.87 10.95
N LEU A 302 -5.37 -8.76 12.01
CA LEU A 302 -4.09 -9.46 12.16
C LEU A 302 -4.12 -10.84 12.88
N PRO A 303 -4.98 -11.08 13.89
CA PRO A 303 -4.96 -12.29 14.72
C PRO A 303 -5.05 -13.61 13.95
N ALA A 304 -5.88 -13.65 12.89
CA ALA A 304 -6.02 -14.84 12.05
C ALA A 304 -4.68 -15.26 11.42
N GLN A 305 -3.88 -14.29 10.97
CA GLN A 305 -2.56 -14.55 10.40
C GLN A 305 -1.56 -14.93 11.47
N LEU A 306 -1.50 -14.19 12.58
CA LEU A 306 -0.58 -14.49 13.69
C LEU A 306 -0.80 -15.91 14.25
N ALA A 307 -2.05 -16.31 14.46
CA ALA A 307 -2.40 -17.65 14.95
C ALA A 307 -2.24 -18.75 13.87
N GLY A 308 -2.46 -18.39 12.61
CA GLY A 308 -2.39 -19.30 11.46
C GLY A 308 -1.00 -19.50 10.88
N ALA A 309 -0.03 -18.64 11.21
CA ALA A 309 1.26 -18.57 10.55
C ALA A 309 2.02 -19.90 10.53
N GLU A 310 2.73 -20.12 9.43
CA GLU A 310 3.80 -21.10 9.33
C GLU A 310 4.99 -20.64 10.17
N ARG A 311 5.54 -21.54 10.98
CA ARG A 311 6.67 -21.25 11.87
C ARG A 311 7.92 -21.80 11.21
N MET A 312 8.87 -20.94 10.85
CA MET A 312 10.06 -21.41 10.11
C MET A 312 10.98 -22.27 10.96
N GLU A 313 10.84 -22.23 12.28
CA GLU A 313 11.47 -23.20 13.18
C GLU A 313 11.06 -24.66 12.97
N GLU A 314 9.96 -24.91 12.25
CA GLU A 314 9.50 -26.23 11.84
C GLU A 314 10.05 -26.62 10.45
N ALA A 315 10.60 -25.67 9.70
CA ALA A 315 11.05 -25.87 8.33
C ALA A 315 12.42 -26.55 8.25
N ASN A 316 12.61 -27.38 7.22
CA ASN A 316 13.86 -28.09 7.01
C ASN A 316 15.06 -27.16 6.80
N SER A 317 14.87 -26.02 6.13
CA SER A 317 15.94 -25.04 5.85
C SER A 317 16.51 -24.40 7.11
N TRP A 318 15.74 -24.33 8.20
CA TRP A 318 16.19 -23.77 9.49
C TRP A 318 16.76 -24.82 10.44
N ARG A 319 16.49 -26.11 10.19
CA ARG A 319 16.95 -27.22 11.03
C ARG A 319 18.15 -27.97 10.45
N ASN A 320 18.40 -27.85 9.14
CA ASN A 320 19.44 -28.62 8.44
C ASN A 320 20.19 -27.76 7.40
N PRO A 321 21.49 -28.00 7.19
CA PRO A 321 22.36 -28.97 7.87
C PRO A 321 22.85 -28.51 9.26
N VAL A 322 22.68 -27.23 9.57
CA VAL A 322 22.93 -26.63 10.87
C VAL A 322 21.58 -26.36 11.51
N ASP A 323 21.41 -26.71 12.78
CA ASP A 323 20.19 -26.40 13.53
C ASP A 323 20.23 -24.95 14.02
N LEU A 324 19.76 -24.04 13.16
CA LEU A 324 19.76 -22.60 13.40
C LEU A 324 18.77 -22.23 14.51
N VAL A 325 17.72 -23.03 14.71
CA VAL A 325 16.72 -22.80 15.75
C VAL A 325 17.33 -23.03 17.12
N THR A 326 18.03 -24.16 17.32
CA THR A 326 18.71 -24.44 18.59
C THR A 326 19.73 -23.34 18.92
N LEU A 327 20.49 -22.86 17.92
CA LEU A 327 21.42 -21.75 18.07
C LEU A 327 20.72 -20.46 18.56
N LEU A 328 19.56 -20.13 17.98
CA LEU A 328 18.76 -18.97 18.38
C LEU A 328 18.17 -19.14 19.79
N GLU A 329 17.64 -20.32 20.13
CA GLU A 329 17.12 -20.61 21.46
C GLU A 329 18.19 -20.41 22.53
N GLU A 330 19.40 -20.92 22.31
CA GLU A 330 20.55 -20.68 23.19
C GLU A 330 20.89 -19.19 23.31
N ALA A 331 20.88 -18.44 22.19
CA ALA A 331 21.11 -17.00 22.21
C ALA A 331 20.04 -16.25 23.03
N PHE A 332 18.77 -16.62 22.90
CA PHE A 332 17.66 -15.98 23.61
C PHE A 332 17.68 -16.25 25.12
N THR A 333 18.26 -17.36 25.58
CA THR A 333 18.50 -17.55 27.03
C THR A 333 19.53 -16.56 27.58
N ARG A 334 20.47 -16.09 26.75
CA ARG A 334 21.56 -15.17 27.11
C ARG A 334 21.23 -13.70 26.84
N LEU A 335 20.21 -13.44 26.01
CA LEU A 335 19.81 -12.10 25.60
C LEU A 335 19.45 -11.17 26.77
N PRO A 336 18.66 -11.58 27.78
CA PRO A 336 18.36 -10.72 28.94
C PRO A 336 19.61 -10.25 29.69
N ASP A 337 20.56 -11.16 29.92
CA ASP A 337 21.82 -10.84 30.58
C ASP A 337 22.71 -9.93 29.73
N ALA A 338 22.73 -10.12 28.41
CA ALA A 338 23.44 -9.24 27.49
C ALA A 338 22.87 -7.82 27.54
N LEU A 339 21.53 -7.67 27.46
CA LEU A 339 20.84 -6.38 27.55
C LEU A 339 21.15 -5.69 28.89
N ALA A 340 21.05 -6.42 30.01
CA ALA A 340 21.38 -5.89 31.33
C ALA A 340 22.85 -5.45 31.45
N GLY A 341 23.79 -6.24 30.91
CA GLY A 341 25.23 -5.93 30.92
C GLY A 341 25.64 -4.79 29.99
N GLY A 342 24.84 -4.51 28.96
CA GLY A 342 25.03 -3.40 28.02
C GLY A 342 24.36 -2.10 28.45
N ALA A 343 23.35 -2.16 29.32
CA ALA A 343 22.48 -1.02 29.65
C ALA A 343 23.24 0.24 30.12
N THR A 344 24.33 0.07 30.87
CA THR A 344 25.14 1.20 31.38
C THR A 344 26.03 1.86 30.32
N ARG A 345 26.24 1.19 29.18
CA ARG A 345 27.07 1.64 28.05
C ARG A 345 26.22 1.99 26.82
N ARG A 346 24.89 2.00 26.96
CA ARG A 346 23.97 2.15 25.83
C ARG A 346 24.25 3.45 25.07
N GLY A 347 24.44 3.34 23.76
CA GLY A 347 24.79 4.47 22.88
C GLY A 347 26.29 4.72 22.72
N GLU A 348 27.16 3.99 23.42
CA GLU A 348 28.63 4.08 23.27
C GLU A 348 29.19 3.16 22.18
N TRP A 349 28.34 2.29 21.60
CA TRP A 349 28.77 1.29 20.63
C TRP A 349 29.12 1.93 19.27
N ALA A 350 30.31 1.60 18.77
CA ALA A 350 30.81 2.01 17.46
C ALA A 350 31.38 0.80 16.71
N GLY A 351 30.52 -0.18 16.39
CA GLY A 351 30.91 -1.46 15.80
C GLY A 351 30.11 -1.91 14.58
N ARG A 352 29.39 -1.00 13.91
CA ARG A 352 28.46 -1.33 12.82
C ARG A 352 29.11 -2.10 11.68
N GLU A 353 30.24 -1.63 11.18
CA GLU A 353 30.95 -2.26 10.05
C GLU A 353 31.35 -3.71 10.36
N ALA A 354 31.96 -3.93 11.53
CA ALA A 354 32.36 -5.27 11.97
C ALA A 354 31.16 -6.21 12.19
N LEU A 355 30.03 -5.67 12.67
CA LEU A 355 28.80 -6.45 12.82
C LEU A 355 28.22 -6.84 11.45
N VAL A 356 28.17 -5.90 10.50
CA VAL A 356 27.73 -6.16 9.12
C VAL A 356 28.59 -7.24 8.46
N GLU A 357 29.91 -7.15 8.59
CA GLU A 357 30.83 -8.17 8.08
C GLU A 357 30.56 -9.55 8.69
N SER A 358 30.33 -9.60 10.01
CA SER A 358 30.03 -10.86 10.71
C SER A 358 28.72 -11.48 10.21
N VAL A 359 27.66 -10.68 10.06
CA VAL A 359 26.33 -11.12 9.60
C VAL A 359 26.34 -11.56 8.13
N LEU A 360 27.16 -10.94 7.29
CA LEU A 360 27.36 -11.36 5.89
C LEU A 360 28.27 -12.59 5.76
N GLY A 361 28.89 -13.04 6.85
CA GLY A 361 29.77 -14.20 6.88
C GLY A 361 29.06 -15.53 6.64
N GLU A 362 29.86 -16.60 6.57
CA GLU A 362 29.35 -17.97 6.34
C GLU A 362 28.94 -18.70 7.63
N ASP A 363 29.37 -18.24 8.81
CA ASP A 363 29.10 -18.89 10.09
C ASP A 363 27.93 -18.21 10.84
N PRO A 364 26.78 -18.90 11.00
CA PRO A 364 25.64 -18.33 11.71
C PRO A 364 25.93 -18.16 13.21
N SER A 365 26.82 -18.99 13.80
CA SER A 365 27.18 -18.89 15.21
C SER A 365 27.98 -17.63 15.49
N ALA A 366 28.92 -17.29 14.60
CA ALA A 366 29.66 -16.05 14.67
C ALA A 366 28.75 -14.82 14.55
N SER A 367 27.72 -14.88 13.68
CA SER A 367 26.73 -13.81 13.54
C SER A 367 25.95 -13.58 14.85
N VAL A 368 25.47 -14.66 15.47
CA VAL A 368 24.73 -14.62 16.73
C VAL A 368 25.60 -14.10 17.88
N GLU A 369 26.85 -14.55 17.99
CA GLU A 369 27.77 -14.04 19.01
C GLU A 369 28.12 -12.56 18.81
N ALA A 370 28.28 -12.12 17.56
CA ALA A 370 28.55 -10.72 17.24
C ALA A 370 27.39 -9.81 17.67
N LEU A 371 26.14 -10.25 17.48
CA LEU A 371 24.95 -9.53 17.95
C LEU A 371 24.92 -9.43 19.48
N LEU A 372 25.13 -10.54 20.19
CA LEU A 372 25.16 -10.55 21.67
C LEU A 372 26.30 -9.67 22.21
N GLU A 373 27.47 -9.70 21.58
CA GLU A 373 28.60 -8.88 21.99
C GLU A 373 28.37 -7.40 21.69
N ALA A 374 27.75 -7.06 20.57
CA ALA A 374 27.36 -5.69 20.26
C ALA A 374 26.41 -5.13 21.34
N ILE A 375 25.41 -5.91 21.76
CA ILE A 375 24.53 -5.56 22.89
C ILE A 375 25.35 -5.30 24.16
N ARG A 376 26.22 -6.24 24.53
CA ARG A 376 27.06 -6.08 25.74
C ARG A 376 27.92 -4.83 25.67
N ARG A 377 28.40 -4.46 24.48
CA ARG A 377 29.19 -3.24 24.26
C ARG A 377 28.35 -1.96 24.20
N GLY A 378 27.04 -2.04 24.38
CA GLY A 378 26.17 -0.88 24.47
C GLY A 378 25.44 -0.52 23.18
N ALA A 379 25.37 -1.42 22.18
CA ALA A 379 24.49 -1.20 21.03
C ALA A 379 23.04 -1.16 21.51
N SER A 380 22.27 -0.17 21.05
CA SER A 380 20.82 -0.23 21.21
C SER A 380 20.23 -1.28 20.28
N GLU A 381 19.01 -1.70 20.57
CA GLU A 381 18.24 -2.63 19.74
C GLU A 381 18.07 -2.07 18.31
N VAL A 382 17.87 -0.74 18.20
CA VAL A 382 17.79 -0.04 16.91
C VAL A 382 19.14 -0.03 16.18
N ASP A 383 20.26 0.12 16.89
CA ASP A 383 21.59 0.07 16.27
C ASP A 383 21.88 -1.31 15.65
N LEU A 384 21.49 -2.38 16.36
CA LEU A 384 21.62 -3.75 15.86
C LEU A 384 20.72 -3.97 14.65
N ALA A 385 19.44 -3.61 14.76
CA ALA A 385 18.48 -3.77 13.68
C ALA A 385 18.92 -3.01 12.44
N SER A 386 19.38 -1.76 12.59
CA SER A 386 19.92 -0.97 11.48
C SER A 386 21.16 -1.57 10.83
N ALA A 387 22.05 -2.21 11.61
CA ALA A 387 23.18 -2.94 11.06
C ALA A 387 22.73 -4.19 10.27
N VAL A 388 21.76 -4.94 10.79
CA VAL A 388 21.23 -6.15 10.14
C VAL A 388 20.39 -5.81 8.90
N SER A 389 19.54 -4.79 8.93
CA SER A 389 18.84 -4.25 7.75
C SER A 389 19.81 -3.85 6.65
N PHE A 390 20.90 -3.18 7.02
CA PHE A 390 21.95 -2.80 6.06
C PHE A 390 22.69 -4.01 5.48
N ALA A 391 22.93 -5.06 6.28
CA ALA A 391 23.48 -6.31 5.78
C ALA A 391 22.51 -7.00 4.79
N ALA A 392 21.21 -7.02 5.07
CA ALA A 392 20.20 -7.53 4.13
C ALA A 392 20.15 -6.72 2.83
N ALA A 393 20.17 -5.38 2.90
CA ALA A 393 20.27 -4.53 1.70
C ALA A 393 21.57 -4.79 0.92
N THR A 394 22.68 -5.03 1.62
CA THR A 394 23.97 -5.37 0.99
C THR A 394 23.92 -6.71 0.25
N ARG A 395 23.16 -7.72 0.74
CA ARG A 395 22.91 -8.97 0.02
C ARG A 395 22.22 -8.70 -1.32
N ILE A 396 21.19 -7.86 -1.34
CA ILE A 396 20.46 -7.47 -2.56
C ILE A 396 21.40 -6.72 -3.52
N ALA A 397 22.17 -5.75 -3.03
CA ALA A 397 23.10 -4.98 -3.87
C ALA A 397 24.24 -5.82 -4.49
N ARG A 398 24.53 -6.99 -3.89
CA ARG A 398 25.52 -7.96 -4.38
C ARG A 398 24.88 -9.16 -5.08
N PHE A 399 23.59 -9.08 -5.40
CA PHE A 399 22.83 -10.18 -5.98
C PHE A 399 23.03 -10.25 -7.50
N PRO A 400 23.53 -11.38 -8.05
CA PRO A 400 23.73 -11.53 -9.48
C PRO A 400 22.41 -11.55 -10.26
N THR A 401 22.36 -10.86 -11.40
CA THR A 401 21.20 -10.89 -12.32
C THR A 401 21.01 -12.24 -13.01
N SER A 402 21.97 -13.16 -12.86
CA SER A 402 21.85 -14.55 -13.33
C SER A 402 20.95 -15.44 -12.46
N ASN A 403 20.59 -14.99 -11.25
CA ASN A 403 19.68 -15.72 -10.36
C ASN A 403 18.24 -15.69 -10.89
N GLU A 404 17.42 -16.65 -10.46
CA GLU A 404 16.02 -16.73 -10.87
C GLU A 404 15.17 -15.67 -10.14
N PHE A 405 14.00 -15.35 -10.69
CA PHE A 405 13.09 -14.36 -10.08
C PHE A 405 12.68 -14.73 -8.65
N GLY A 406 12.45 -16.02 -8.35
CA GLY A 406 12.12 -16.46 -7.00
C GLY A 406 13.26 -16.28 -5.99
N ASP A 407 14.51 -16.30 -6.46
CA ASP A 407 15.68 -16.05 -5.60
C ASP A 407 15.71 -14.57 -5.19
N TRP A 408 15.37 -13.66 -6.12
CA TRP A 408 15.25 -12.24 -5.81
C TRP A 408 14.18 -12.02 -4.74
N ASP A 409 12.98 -12.56 -4.93
CA ASP A 409 11.89 -12.43 -3.95
C ASP A 409 12.32 -12.89 -2.54
N THR A 410 13.12 -13.96 -2.46
CA THR A 410 13.67 -14.46 -1.18
C THR A 410 14.54 -13.40 -0.49
N ALA A 411 15.50 -12.81 -1.20
CA ALA A 411 16.36 -11.77 -0.64
C ALA A 411 15.57 -10.49 -0.29
N LEU A 412 14.54 -10.16 -1.08
CA LEU A 412 13.64 -9.05 -0.81
C LEU A 412 12.85 -9.28 0.49
N HIS A 413 12.32 -10.49 0.74
CA HIS A 413 11.64 -10.83 1.99
C HIS A 413 12.53 -10.60 3.21
N THR A 414 13.78 -11.08 3.16
CA THR A 414 14.75 -10.90 4.24
C THR A 414 14.98 -9.41 4.54
N PHE A 415 15.13 -8.58 3.52
CA PHE A 415 15.30 -7.14 3.70
C PHE A 415 14.05 -6.46 4.26
N THR A 416 12.86 -6.74 3.72
CA THR A 416 11.62 -6.13 4.20
C THR A 416 11.30 -6.55 5.64
N PHE A 417 11.58 -7.80 6.01
CA PHE A 417 11.46 -8.26 7.39
C PHE A 417 12.45 -7.54 8.31
N ALA A 418 13.72 -7.43 7.92
CA ALA A 418 14.73 -6.73 8.72
C ALA A 418 14.37 -5.25 8.92
N ASN A 419 13.89 -4.58 7.86
CA ASN A 419 13.38 -3.22 7.95
C ASN A 419 12.17 -3.11 8.88
N ALA A 420 11.19 -4.02 8.76
CA ALA A 420 10.01 -4.03 9.63
C ALA A 420 10.38 -4.24 11.12
N VAL A 421 11.39 -5.08 11.41
CA VAL A 421 11.97 -5.22 12.76
C VAL A 421 12.62 -3.91 13.22
N GLU A 422 13.41 -3.25 12.37
CA GLU A 422 14.05 -1.97 12.70
C GLU A 422 13.01 -0.87 12.98
N GLN A 423 12.01 -0.71 12.12
CA GLN A 423 10.93 0.27 12.33
C GLN A 423 10.10 -0.08 13.57
N GLY A 424 9.83 -1.36 13.79
CA GLY A 424 9.18 -1.86 15.00
C GLY A 424 9.96 -1.49 16.27
N LEU A 425 11.28 -1.67 16.29
CA LEU A 425 12.14 -1.31 17.44
C LEU A 425 12.29 0.21 17.62
N ARG A 426 12.20 1.00 16.54
CA ARG A 426 12.12 2.46 16.63
C ARG A 426 10.81 2.91 17.27
N ARG A 427 9.71 2.21 16.99
CA ARG A 427 8.38 2.47 17.57
C ARG A 427 8.28 1.99 19.02
N SER A 428 8.69 0.75 19.28
CA SER A 428 8.41 0.01 20.52
C SER A 428 9.56 -0.95 20.85
N PRO A 429 10.67 -0.46 21.42
CA PRO A 429 11.82 -1.29 21.74
C PRO A 429 11.49 -2.26 22.89
N SER A 430 11.57 -3.56 22.61
CA SER A 430 11.33 -4.62 23.60
C SER A 430 12.30 -5.79 23.45
N PRO A 431 12.61 -6.52 24.53
CA PRO A 431 13.41 -7.75 24.45
C PRO A 431 12.78 -8.81 23.55
N GLU A 432 11.45 -8.87 23.48
CA GLU A 432 10.72 -9.76 22.58
C GLU A 432 11.02 -9.42 21.11
N LEU A 433 10.79 -8.17 20.69
CA LEU A 433 11.02 -7.77 19.30
C LEU A 433 12.50 -7.81 18.91
N ALA A 434 13.41 -7.61 19.86
CA ALA A 434 14.86 -7.77 19.62
C ALA A 434 15.24 -9.16 19.10
N ARG A 435 14.43 -10.21 19.36
CA ARG A 435 14.61 -11.54 18.76
C ARG A 435 14.52 -11.51 17.24
N GLY A 436 13.67 -10.66 16.68
CA GLY A 436 13.53 -10.46 15.24
C GLY A 436 14.83 -10.03 14.57
N VAL A 437 15.74 -9.35 15.27
CA VAL A 437 17.07 -8.99 14.74
C VAL A 437 17.93 -10.23 14.51
N PHE A 438 17.84 -11.20 15.41
CA PHE A 438 18.56 -12.47 15.27
C PHE A 438 17.93 -13.33 14.17
N ASP A 439 16.60 -13.37 14.10
CA ASP A 439 15.88 -14.08 13.03
C ASP A 439 16.25 -13.52 11.65
N ALA A 440 16.34 -12.19 11.52
CA ALA A 440 16.78 -11.51 10.30
C ALA A 440 18.23 -11.88 9.94
N ALA A 441 19.15 -11.91 10.92
CA ALA A 441 20.53 -12.32 10.69
C ALA A 441 20.65 -13.78 10.23
N ILE A 442 19.81 -14.68 10.74
CA ILE A 442 19.75 -16.07 10.27
C ILE A 442 19.16 -16.16 8.87
N SER A 443 18.15 -15.37 8.53
CA SER A 443 17.63 -15.31 7.16
C SER A 443 18.70 -14.81 6.17
N ILE A 444 19.47 -13.78 6.53
CA ILE A 444 20.62 -13.30 5.74
C ILE A 444 21.68 -14.40 5.54
N HIS A 445 21.89 -15.23 6.56
CA HIS A 445 22.78 -16.38 6.45
C HIS A 445 22.21 -17.44 5.48
N LEU A 446 20.91 -17.72 5.50
CA LEU A 446 20.27 -18.65 4.57
C LEU A 446 20.39 -18.17 3.11
N ASP A 447 20.30 -16.86 2.89
CA ASP A 447 20.43 -16.23 1.57
C ASP A 447 21.86 -16.23 1.02
N ARG A 448 22.87 -16.60 1.82
CA ARG A 448 24.30 -16.44 1.47
C ARG A 448 24.71 -17.08 0.15
N PHE A 449 24.06 -18.19 -0.22
CA PHE A 449 24.37 -18.93 -1.44
C PHE A 449 23.98 -18.18 -2.70
N LEU A 450 23.06 -17.22 -2.58
CA LEU A 450 22.57 -16.43 -3.69
C LEU A 450 23.55 -15.33 -4.12
N ASN A 451 24.62 -15.08 -3.36
CA ASN A 451 25.72 -14.18 -3.74
C ASN A 451 27.01 -14.95 -4.11
N VAL A 452 26.91 -16.09 -4.79
CA VAL A 452 28.10 -16.87 -5.18
C VAL A 452 28.18 -17.02 -6.72
N PRO A 453 29.11 -16.31 -7.39
CA PRO A 453 29.94 -15.22 -6.88
C PRO A 453 29.13 -13.95 -6.62
N ALA A 454 29.60 -13.11 -5.70
CA ALA A 454 28.92 -11.85 -5.39
C ALA A 454 29.04 -10.88 -6.57
N ALA A 455 27.92 -10.22 -6.93
CA ALA A 455 27.95 -9.11 -7.87
C ALA A 455 28.82 -7.97 -7.30
N ARG A 456 29.52 -7.28 -8.20
CA ARG A 456 30.35 -6.14 -7.80
C ARG A 456 29.45 -4.95 -7.54
N LEU A 457 29.68 -4.26 -6.43
CA LEU A 457 29.05 -2.97 -6.21
C LEU A 457 29.51 -1.99 -7.30
N PRO A 458 28.62 -1.11 -7.80
CA PRO A 458 28.99 -0.14 -8.83
C PRO A 458 30.11 0.79 -8.36
N ALA A 459 30.99 1.19 -9.28
CA ALA A 459 32.01 2.21 -9.05
C ALA A 459 31.43 3.58 -9.44
N PRO A 460 31.16 4.49 -8.49
CA PRO A 460 30.49 5.74 -8.79
C PRO A 460 31.43 6.78 -9.42
N GLU A 461 30.87 7.68 -10.23
CA GLU A 461 31.54 8.87 -10.77
C GLU A 461 31.18 10.11 -9.93
N PRO A 462 32.07 10.60 -9.04
CA PRO A 462 31.73 11.61 -8.03
C PRO A 462 31.52 13.02 -8.59
N ASP A 463 32.01 13.32 -9.79
CA ASP A 463 31.91 14.64 -10.43
C ASP A 463 30.77 14.73 -11.46
N ALA A 464 29.91 13.71 -11.54
CA ALA A 464 28.79 13.67 -12.47
C ALA A 464 27.65 14.61 -12.03
N ASP A 465 26.96 15.22 -13.00
CA ASP A 465 25.81 16.10 -12.75
C ASP A 465 24.59 15.29 -12.24
N PRO A 466 24.15 15.46 -10.98
CA PRO A 466 23.02 14.70 -10.42
C PRO A 466 21.72 14.90 -11.19
N ASP A 467 21.47 16.09 -11.75
CA ASP A 467 20.23 16.37 -12.47
C ASP A 467 20.19 15.61 -13.80
N ALA A 468 21.30 15.59 -14.53
CA ALA A 468 21.44 14.82 -15.77
C ALA A 468 21.33 13.31 -15.53
N LEU A 469 21.89 12.80 -14.42
CA LEU A 469 21.75 11.39 -14.04
C LEU A 469 20.29 11.04 -13.75
N LEU A 470 19.59 11.83 -12.94
CA LEU A 470 18.19 11.56 -12.60
C LEU A 470 17.27 11.61 -13.84
N GLU A 471 17.52 12.53 -14.77
CA GLU A 471 16.79 12.62 -16.05
C GLU A 471 17.02 11.37 -16.94
N ALA A 472 18.22 10.78 -16.89
CA ALA A 472 18.56 9.61 -17.69
C ALA A 472 18.03 8.27 -17.14
N LEU A 473 17.71 8.20 -15.84
CA LEU A 473 17.30 6.96 -15.17
C LEU A 473 16.09 6.26 -15.83
N PRO A 474 14.97 6.94 -16.14
CA PRO A 474 13.81 6.28 -16.77
C PRO A 474 14.16 5.60 -18.10
N GLY A 475 15.07 6.21 -18.89
CA GLY A 475 15.50 5.65 -20.16
C GLY A 475 16.35 4.38 -20.02
N LEU A 476 16.95 4.12 -18.85
CA LEU A 476 17.59 2.83 -18.55
C LEU A 476 16.54 1.79 -18.17
N LEU A 477 15.55 2.15 -17.35
CA LEU A 477 14.50 1.23 -16.91
C LEU A 477 13.59 0.78 -18.06
N ASP A 478 13.33 1.66 -19.04
CA ASP A 478 12.56 1.33 -20.26
C ASP A 478 13.30 0.35 -21.22
N ARG A 479 14.52 -0.10 -20.88
CA ARG A 479 15.34 -1.02 -21.69
C ARG A 479 15.71 -2.28 -20.92
N GLN A 480 15.61 -3.43 -21.59
CA GLN A 480 15.99 -4.71 -20.99
C GLN A 480 17.49 -4.75 -20.65
N GLN A 481 17.81 -5.40 -19.53
CA GLN A 481 19.18 -5.73 -19.10
C GLN A 481 20.08 -4.50 -18.88
N GLN A 482 19.53 -3.36 -18.44
CA GLN A 482 20.32 -2.18 -18.04
C GLN A 482 20.58 -2.11 -16.53
N VAL A 483 20.67 -3.26 -15.86
CA VAL A 483 20.73 -3.33 -14.38
C VAL A 483 22.03 -2.72 -13.86
N ASP A 484 23.17 -3.07 -14.46
CA ASP A 484 24.48 -2.57 -14.04
C ASP A 484 24.62 -1.07 -14.34
N GLU A 485 24.13 -0.62 -15.49
CA GLU A 485 24.11 0.79 -15.86
C GLU A 485 23.21 1.61 -14.94
N ALA A 486 22.02 1.11 -14.62
CA ALA A 486 21.11 1.75 -13.67
C ALA A 486 21.73 1.82 -12.27
N GLY A 487 22.34 0.73 -11.80
CA GLY A 487 23.07 0.70 -10.54
C GLY A 487 24.24 1.70 -10.50
N GLY A 488 25.02 1.77 -11.57
CA GLY A 488 26.11 2.74 -11.71
C GLY A 488 25.64 4.19 -11.72
N LEU A 489 24.54 4.47 -12.41
CA LEU A 489 23.91 5.79 -12.42
C LEU A 489 23.45 6.20 -11.02
N VAL A 490 22.71 5.32 -10.33
CA VAL A 490 22.21 5.59 -8.97
C VAL A 490 23.36 5.79 -7.98
N ALA A 491 24.40 4.96 -8.05
CA ALA A 491 25.58 5.11 -7.21
C ALA A 491 26.30 6.44 -7.47
N SER A 492 26.44 6.82 -8.74
CA SER A 492 27.06 8.09 -9.13
C SER A 492 26.24 9.27 -8.66
N PHE A 493 24.91 9.23 -8.82
CA PHE A 493 23.98 10.27 -8.37
C PHE A 493 24.12 10.55 -6.87
N LEU A 494 24.14 9.50 -6.04
CA LEU A 494 24.31 9.67 -4.59
C LEU A 494 25.72 10.17 -4.24
N SER A 495 26.75 9.68 -4.95
CA SER A 495 28.14 10.08 -4.70
C SER A 495 28.44 11.54 -5.06
N SER A 496 27.75 12.09 -6.06
CA SER A 496 27.92 13.47 -6.52
C SER A 496 27.04 14.47 -5.76
N GLY A 497 26.44 14.04 -4.63
CA GLY A 497 25.64 14.89 -3.75
C GLY A 497 24.17 15.02 -4.16
N GLY A 498 23.68 14.11 -5.01
CA GLY A 498 22.26 14.01 -5.33
C GLY A 498 21.40 13.74 -4.10
N ASP A 499 20.19 14.31 -4.10
CA ASP A 499 19.23 14.17 -3.01
C ASP A 499 18.51 12.81 -3.08
N ALA A 500 18.64 12.01 -2.03
CA ALA A 500 18.03 10.69 -1.94
C ALA A 500 16.49 10.74 -2.04
N ASP A 501 15.83 11.79 -1.54
CA ASP A 501 14.37 11.90 -1.63
C ASP A 501 13.92 12.08 -3.10
N ARG A 502 14.70 12.81 -3.91
CA ARG A 502 14.45 12.92 -5.36
C ARG A 502 14.64 11.59 -6.09
N LEU A 503 15.62 10.80 -5.68
CA LEU A 503 15.82 9.46 -6.23
C LEU A 503 14.65 8.53 -5.87
N VAL A 504 14.21 8.54 -4.60
CA VAL A 504 13.04 7.75 -4.17
C VAL A 504 11.78 8.17 -4.93
N ALA A 505 11.59 9.47 -5.17
CA ALA A 505 10.49 9.96 -6.00
C ALA A 505 10.54 9.39 -7.44
N ALA A 506 11.72 9.40 -8.07
CA ALA A 506 11.90 8.85 -9.41
C ALA A 506 11.69 7.33 -9.47
N LEU A 507 12.16 6.59 -8.45
CA LEU A 507 11.89 5.15 -8.31
C LEU A 507 10.40 4.88 -8.09
N GLY A 508 9.73 5.68 -7.27
CA GLY A 508 8.28 5.59 -7.06
C GLY A 508 7.47 5.85 -8.34
N ALA A 509 7.89 6.82 -9.16
CA ALA A 509 7.31 7.05 -10.48
C ALA A 509 7.53 5.85 -11.43
N ALA A 510 8.70 5.18 -11.35
CA ALA A 510 8.95 3.96 -12.11
C ALA A 510 8.04 2.80 -11.66
N LEU A 511 7.85 2.63 -10.34
CA LEU A 511 6.96 1.59 -9.80
C LEU A 511 5.54 1.69 -10.37
N VAL A 512 4.98 2.89 -10.54
CA VAL A 512 3.60 3.04 -11.00
C VAL A 512 3.44 2.92 -12.53
N ARG A 513 4.53 3.06 -13.29
CA ARG A 513 4.59 2.91 -14.74
C ARG A 513 4.80 1.47 -15.20
N GLU A 514 5.59 0.69 -14.46
CA GLU A 514 6.03 -0.64 -14.86
C GLU A 514 5.15 -1.77 -14.31
N ASN A 515 5.31 -2.97 -14.89
CA ASN A 515 4.77 -4.20 -14.29
C ASN A 515 5.80 -4.75 -13.29
N ARG A 516 5.52 -4.61 -12.00
CA ARG A 516 6.42 -4.85 -10.87
C ARG A 516 5.79 -5.83 -9.90
N ASN A 517 6.62 -6.55 -9.16
CA ASN A 517 6.15 -7.42 -8.09
C ASN A 517 5.84 -6.59 -6.82
N PHE A 518 4.94 -7.11 -5.99
CA PHE A 518 4.65 -6.64 -4.64
C PHE A 518 5.91 -6.38 -3.82
N HIS A 519 6.87 -7.32 -3.83
CA HIS A 519 8.10 -7.19 -3.05
C HIS A 519 8.98 -6.03 -3.49
N THR A 520 8.99 -5.68 -4.79
CA THR A 520 9.70 -4.48 -5.28
C THR A 520 9.13 -3.20 -4.66
N ILE A 521 7.81 -3.13 -4.47
CA ILE A 521 7.15 -1.97 -3.85
C ILE A 521 7.56 -1.85 -2.39
N GLN A 522 7.52 -2.97 -1.64
CA GLN A 522 7.97 -3.01 -0.24
C GLN A 522 9.43 -2.59 -0.12
N CYS A 523 10.32 -3.08 -0.98
CA CYS A 523 11.75 -2.78 -0.90
C CYS A 523 12.13 -1.36 -1.27
N VAL A 524 11.39 -0.68 -2.14
CA VAL A 524 11.63 0.74 -2.45
C VAL A 524 11.10 1.65 -1.34
N GLU A 525 10.05 1.22 -0.65
CA GLU A 525 9.49 1.97 0.47
C GLU A 525 10.29 1.80 1.77
N ALA A 526 10.80 0.60 2.02
CA ALA A 526 11.70 0.25 3.12
C ALA A 526 13.08 0.90 3.01
#